data_AF-A0A0C3EW86-F1
#
_entry.id   AF-A0A0C3EW86-F1
#
_cell.length_a   1.000
_cell.length_b   1.000
_cell.length_c   1.000
_cell.angle_alpha   90.00
_cell.angle_beta   90.00
_cell.angle_gamma   90.00
#
_symmetry.space_group_name_H-M   'P 1'
#
loop_
_entity.id
_entity.type
_entity.pdbx_description
1 polymer ?
#
loop_
_entity_poly.entity_id
_entity_poly.type
_entity_poly.pdbx_seq_one_letter_code
_entity_poly.pdbx_strand_id
1 'polypeptide(L)' 'LGSASKTQICLKFVEEHSDRFWKIFWIDSTSAETIELSLQDIAGEPEAQASGVGLSVEDVLQWLS' A
#
# COMPACT_ATOMS: atom_id res chain seq x y z
N LEU A 1 17.91 -9.89 -13.27
CA LEU A 1 16.93 -10.97 -13.57
C LEU A 1 16.51 -11.78 -12.31
N GLY A 2 16.62 -11.25 -11.08
CA GLY A 2 16.32 -12.00 -9.84
C GLY A 2 15.01 -11.62 -9.11
N SER A 3 14.21 -10.71 -9.66
CA SER A 3 13.00 -10.16 -9.02
C SER A 3 11.68 -10.75 -9.54
N ALA A 4 11.65 -11.23 -10.79
CA ALA A 4 10.42 -11.63 -11.48
C ALA A 4 9.56 -12.66 -10.72
N SER A 5 10.18 -13.64 -10.07
CA SER A 5 9.46 -14.69 -9.34
C SER A 5 8.71 -14.15 -8.11
N LYS A 6 9.27 -13.17 -7.40
CA LYS A 6 8.64 -12.62 -6.19
C LYS A 6 7.45 -11.75 -6.55
N THR A 7 7.60 -10.89 -7.56
CA THR A 7 6.50 -10.09 -8.08
C THR A 7 5.36 -10.98 -8.59
N GLN A 8 5.68 -12.07 -9.31
CA GLN A 8 4.67 -13.03 -9.76
C GLN A 8 3.93 -13.74 -8.62
N ILE A 9 4.62 -14.07 -7.51
CA ILE A 9 3.97 -14.64 -6.32
C ILE A 9 2.99 -13.62 -5.69
N CYS A 10 3.40 -12.37 -5.54
CA CYS A 10 2.51 -11.33 -4.99
C CYS A 10 1.28 -11.11 -5.90
N LEU A 11 1.47 -11.06 -7.22
CA LEU A 11 0.38 -10.92 -8.18
C LEU A 11 -0.61 -12.08 -8.09
N LYS A 12 -0.09 -13.33 -8.01
CA LYS A 12 -0.93 -14.51 -7.88
C LYS A 12 -1.70 -14.54 -6.55
N PHE A 13 -1.08 -14.12 -5.45
CA PHE A 13 -1.77 -13.98 -4.16
C PHE A 13 -2.94 -12.99 -4.24
N VAL A 14 -2.73 -11.83 -4.88
CA VAL A 14 -3.78 -10.83 -5.08
C VAL A 14 -4.91 -11.39 -5.96
N GLU A 15 -4.55 -12.08 -7.05
CA GLU A 15 -5.53 -12.71 -7.95
C GLU A 15 -6.40 -13.73 -7.19
N GLU A 16 -5.81 -14.59 -6.36
CA GLU A 16 -6.51 -15.67 -5.65
C GLU A 16 -7.30 -15.22 -4.40
N HIS A 17 -7.01 -14.03 -3.87
CA HIS A 17 -7.56 -13.58 -2.58
C HIS A 17 -8.11 -12.16 -2.57
N SER A 18 -8.21 -11.50 -3.72
CA SER A 18 -8.71 -10.11 -3.82
C SER A 18 -10.11 -9.93 -3.22
N ASP A 19 -10.95 -10.97 -3.24
CA ASP A 19 -12.29 -10.98 -2.64
C ASP A 19 -12.29 -10.96 -1.12
N ARG A 20 -11.15 -11.23 -0.48
CA ARG A 20 -11.00 -11.33 0.99
C ARG A 20 -10.50 -10.02 1.62
N PHE A 21 -10.04 -9.08 0.82
CA PHE A 21 -9.51 -7.80 1.28
C PHE A 21 -10.38 -6.67 0.73
N TRP A 22 -10.71 -5.71 1.59
CA TRP A 22 -11.48 -4.54 1.15
C TRP A 22 -10.71 -3.68 0.14
N LYS A 23 -9.37 -3.65 0.28
CA LYS A 23 -8.45 -2.89 -0.57
C LYS A 23 -7.04 -3.47 -0.45
N ILE A 24 -6.25 -3.29 -1.51
CA ILE A 24 -4.86 -3.76 -1.57
C ILE A 24 -4.01 -2.60 -2.10
N PHE A 25 -2.95 -2.26 -1.37
CA PHE A 25 -2.04 -1.17 -1.71
C PHE A 25 -0.67 -1.71 -2.14
N TRP A 26 -0.07 -1.04 -3.12
CA TRP A 26 1.29 -1.34 -3.59
C TRP A 26 2.25 -0.29 -3.05
N ILE A 27 3.34 -0.74 -2.43
CA ILE A 27 4.38 0.14 -1.88
C ILE A 27 5.66 -0.06 -2.69
N ASP A 28 6.21 1.03 -3.24
CA ASP A 28 7.55 1.03 -3.79
C ASP A 28 8.57 1.12 -2.65
N SER A 29 9.21 -0.02 -2.36
CA SER A 29 10.21 -0.16 -1.29
C SER A 29 11.66 0.00 -1.75
N THR A 30 11.88 0.61 -2.93
CA THR A 30 13.22 0.80 -3.49
C THR A 30 14.10 1.70 -2.62
N SER A 31 13.53 2.71 -1.94
CA SER A 31 14.22 3.55 -0.96
C SER A 31 13.26 3.98 0.16
N ALA A 32 13.80 4.57 1.24
CA ALA A 32 12.95 5.16 2.28
C ALA A 32 12.03 6.27 1.73
N GLU A 33 12.53 7.09 0.81
CA GLU A 33 11.76 8.15 0.16
C GLU A 33 10.59 7.58 -0.67
N THR A 34 10.81 6.50 -1.44
CA THR A 34 9.72 5.88 -2.22
C THR A 34 8.67 5.22 -1.32
N ILE A 35 9.08 4.72 -0.15
CA ILE A 35 8.15 4.19 0.85
C ILE A 35 7.29 5.33 1.42
N GLU A 36 7.90 6.44 1.81
CA GLU A 36 7.19 7.62 2.32
C GLU A 36 6.19 8.17 1.29
N LEU A 37 6.60 8.30 0.03
CA LEU A 37 5.72 8.73 -1.05
C LEU A 37 4.57 7.76 -1.28
N SER A 38 4.84 6.44 -1.30
CA SER A 38 3.78 5.43 -1.46
C SER A 38 2.76 5.48 -0.31
N LEU A 39 3.20 5.77 0.92
CA LEU A 39 2.30 5.91 2.07
C LEU A 39 1.52 7.23 2.02
N GLN A 40 2.13 8.32 1.57
CA GLN A 40 1.42 9.59 1.34
C GLN A 40 0.36 9.46 0.24
N ASP A 41 0.63 8.67 -0.81
CA ASP A 41 -0.35 8.38 -1.86
C ASP A 41 -1.58 7.65 -1.27
N ILE A 42 -1.37 6.73 -0.31
CA ILE A 42 -2.46 6.06 0.41
C ILE A 42 -3.31 7.06 1.21
N ALA A 43 -2.69 8.08 1.83
CA ALA A 43 -3.43 9.15 2.51
C ALA A 43 -4.33 9.95 1.55
N GLY A 44 -4.03 9.93 0.24
CA GLY A 44 -4.82 10.54 -0.82
C GLY A 44 -6.11 9.79 -1.17
N GLU A 45 -6.29 8.55 -0.70
CA GLU A 45 -7.48 7.76 -1.00
C GLU A 45 -8.75 8.38 -0.42
N PRO A 46 -9.90 8.34 -1.12
CA PRO A 46 -11.13 8.97 -0.65
C PRO A 46 -11.56 8.54 0.76
N GLU A 47 -11.36 7.27 1.12
CA GLU A 47 -11.72 6.73 2.43
C GLU A 47 -10.77 7.19 3.53
N ALA A 48 -9.48 7.36 3.22
CA ALA A 48 -8.49 7.92 4.13
C ALA A 48 -8.78 9.41 4.40
N GLN A 49 -9.06 10.18 3.34
CA GLN A 49 -9.44 11.58 3.45
C GLN A 49 -10.75 11.77 4.23
N ALA A 50 -11.76 10.94 3.97
CA ALA A 50 -13.02 10.95 4.71
C ALA A 50 -12.84 10.62 6.20
N SER A 51 -11.81 9.85 6.54
CA SER A 51 -11.43 9.51 7.92
C SER A 51 -10.54 10.57 8.58
N GLY A 52 -10.17 11.64 7.85
CA GLY A 52 -9.31 12.71 8.37
C GLY A 52 -7.85 12.32 8.55
N VAL A 53 -7.37 11.33 7.79
CA VAL A 53 -5.98 10.84 7.87
C VAL A 53 -5.02 11.95 7.45
N GLY A 54 -3.99 12.19 8.27
CA GLY A 54 -2.91 13.12 7.97
C GLY A 54 -1.91 12.56 6.94
N LEU A 55 -1.04 13.42 6.42
CA LEU A 55 -0.03 13.03 5.41
C LEU A 55 1.24 12.41 6.04
N SER A 56 1.30 12.30 7.36
CA SER A 56 2.46 11.67 8.00
C SER A 56 2.39 10.15 7.85
N VAL A 57 3.56 9.50 7.78
CA VAL A 57 3.66 8.03 7.76
C VAL A 57 2.95 7.41 8.98
N GLU A 58 3.08 8.04 10.14
CA GLU A 58 2.45 7.58 11.38
C GLU A 58 0.93 7.55 11.25
N ASP A 59 0.32 8.63 10.75
CA ASP A 59 -1.14 8.73 10.59
C ASP A 59 -1.67 7.65 9.64
N VAL A 60 -0.97 7.42 8.52
CA VAL A 60 -1.33 6.40 7.53
C VAL A 60 -1.23 5.00 8.12
N LEU A 61 -0.16 4.70 8.85
CA LEU A 61 0.00 3.39 9.50
C LEU A 61 -1.04 3.16 10.60
N GLN A 62 -1.40 4.20 11.36
CA GLN A 62 -2.49 4.13 12.34
C GLN A 62 -3.84 3.85 11.67
N TRP A 63 -4.11 4.43 10.50
CA TRP A 63 -5.34 4.18 9.76
C TRP A 63 -5.45 2.77 9.18
N LEU A 64 -4.33 2.16 8.80
CA LEU A 64 -4.28 0.81 8.25
C LEU A 64 -4.33 -0.31 9.30
N SER A 65 -4.23 0.02 10.60
CA SER A 65 -4.20 -0.93 11.73
C SER A 65 -5.59 -1.39 12.16
#